data_AF-A0A0X3VP30-F1
#
_entry.id   AF-A0A0X3VP30-F1
#
_cell.length_a   1.000
_cell.length_b   1.000
_cell.length_c   1.000
_cell.angle_alpha   90.00
_cell.angle_beta   90.00
_cell.angle_gamma   90.00
#
_symmetry.space_group_name_H-M   'P 1'
#
loop_
_entity.id
_entity.type
_entity.pdbx_description
1 polymer ?
#
loop_
_entity_poly.entity_id
_entity_poly.type
_entity_poly.pdbx_seq_one_letter_code
_entity_poly.pdbx_strand_id
1 'polypeptide(L)'
;MTGNATRQARAVRLGPRSIAALVLVSAVGGAALGWPFLAPPTSQVSAHAQDAPWLFTGLLLLLVAVVAATISESGLGPKAVAMLGVLAATGAALRPLGAGTAGIEPMFFLMVLSGRVLGPGFGFALGAVTMFASALLTGGVGPWMPFQMLSMGWFTMGAGLLPGPDRLRGRGELVLLAGYGFLAAFAYGTVMNMQGWPYLDPDGSPIAPDPQAGPLANLARFVAYCLATSLGWDLGRAVVTVVLTVTLGPAILKALRRATRRAAFESPVTFDAPTE
;
A
#
# COMPACT_ATOMS: atom_id res chain seq x y z
N MET A 1 -41.33 7.07 4.29
CA MET A 1 -40.18 6.43 4.97
C MET A 1 -38.92 6.70 4.16
N THR A 2 -38.31 7.86 4.35
CA THR A 2 -37.06 8.25 3.71
C THR A 2 -35.90 7.68 4.54
N GLY A 3 -35.27 6.63 4.03
CA GLY A 3 -34.13 6.00 4.69
C GLY A 3 -32.98 6.98 4.81
N ASN A 4 -32.66 7.41 6.04
CA ASN A 4 -31.44 8.13 6.35
C ASN A 4 -30.24 7.25 5.98
N ALA A 5 -29.71 7.42 4.76
CA ALA A 5 -28.42 6.90 4.38
C ALA A 5 -27.37 7.61 5.24
N THR A 6 -27.06 7.02 6.40
CA THR A 6 -25.98 7.46 7.27
C THR A 6 -24.68 7.48 6.45
N ARG A 7 -24.26 8.68 6.00
CA ARG A 7 -22.93 8.91 5.42
C ARG A 7 -21.91 8.28 6.37
N GLN A 8 -20.99 7.46 5.86
CA GLN A 8 -19.84 7.10 6.69
C GLN A 8 -19.15 8.40 7.10
N ALA A 9 -18.98 8.58 8.40
CA ALA A 9 -17.95 9.47 8.91
C ALA A 9 -16.64 9.02 8.26
N ARG A 10 -16.14 9.79 7.29
CA ARG A 10 -14.84 9.53 6.66
C ARG A 10 -13.84 9.58 7.79
N ALA A 11 -13.28 8.43 8.16
CA ALA A 11 -12.36 8.32 9.29
C ALA A 11 -11.14 9.25 9.14
N VAL A 12 -10.82 9.69 7.91
CA VAL A 12 -9.87 10.77 7.63
C VAL A 12 -10.36 11.56 6.41
N ARG A 13 -10.76 12.83 6.57
CA ARG A 13 -10.79 13.75 5.44
C ARG A 13 -9.35 14.13 5.14
N LEU A 14 -8.87 13.82 3.94
CA LEU A 14 -7.54 14.23 3.50
C LEU A 14 -7.47 15.76 3.49
N GLY A 15 -6.67 16.33 4.39
CA GLY A 15 -6.33 17.75 4.37
C GLY A 15 -5.43 18.10 3.17
N PRO A 16 -5.37 19.37 2.75
CA PRO A 16 -4.55 19.79 1.60
C PRO A 16 -3.06 19.48 1.79
N ARG A 17 -2.56 19.54 3.02
CA ARG A 17 -1.17 19.21 3.37
C ARG A 17 -0.90 17.69 3.29
N SER A 18 -1.81 16.85 3.79
CA SER A 18 -1.76 15.39 3.62
C SER A 18 -1.79 14.98 2.14
N ILE A 19 -2.59 15.66 1.32
CA ILE A 19 -2.60 15.44 -0.13
C ILE A 19 -1.25 15.83 -0.72
N ALA A 20 -0.74 17.02 -0.42
CA ALA A 20 0.56 17.47 -0.91
C ALA A 20 1.68 16.51 -0.51
N ALA A 21 1.67 16.02 0.74
CA ALA A 21 2.62 15.08 1.28
C ALA A 21 2.54 13.71 0.58
N LEU A 22 1.33 13.18 0.37
CA LEU A 22 1.09 11.94 -0.38
C LEU A 22 1.51 12.08 -1.84
N VAL A 23 1.21 13.20 -2.49
CA VAL A 23 1.62 13.49 -3.87
C VAL A 23 3.14 13.57 -3.96
N LEU A 24 3.79 14.28 -3.04
CA LEU A 24 5.24 14.42 -3.02
C LEU A 24 5.93 13.07 -2.84
N VAL A 25 5.54 12.27 -1.84
CA VAL A 25 6.10 10.94 -1.65
C VAL A 25 5.79 10.01 -2.82
N SER A 26 4.60 10.13 -3.40
CA SER A 26 4.26 9.33 -4.58
C SER A 26 5.09 9.73 -5.81
N ALA A 27 5.38 11.02 -5.97
CA ALA A 27 6.23 11.53 -7.04
C ALA A 27 7.70 11.12 -6.85
N VAL A 28 8.24 11.24 -5.63
CA VAL A 28 9.61 10.79 -5.31
C VAL A 28 9.73 9.29 -5.51
N GLY A 29 8.77 8.50 -5.02
CA GLY A 29 8.75 7.06 -5.22
C GLY A 29 8.60 6.66 -6.68
N GLY A 30 7.71 7.34 -7.43
CA GLY A 30 7.55 7.13 -8.87
C GLY A 30 8.83 7.45 -9.65
N ALA A 31 9.53 8.53 -9.30
CA ALA A 31 10.82 8.87 -9.89
C ALA A 31 11.90 7.83 -9.55
N ALA A 32 11.95 7.38 -8.28
CA ALA A 32 12.86 6.36 -7.81
C ALA A 32 12.61 4.96 -8.41
N LEU A 33 11.39 4.70 -8.91
CA LEU A 33 11.09 3.49 -9.67
C LEU A 33 11.34 3.68 -11.17
N GLY A 34 10.99 4.85 -11.72
CA GLY A 34 11.02 5.15 -13.15
C GLY A 34 12.37 5.56 -13.72
N TRP A 35 13.34 5.92 -12.89
CA TRP A 35 14.69 6.33 -13.33
C TRP A 35 15.38 5.37 -14.31
N PRO A 36 15.24 4.02 -14.22
CA PRO A 36 15.92 3.10 -15.13
C PRO A 36 15.43 3.22 -16.58
N PHE A 37 14.19 3.69 -16.78
CA PHE A 37 13.61 3.89 -18.11
C PHE A 37 13.81 5.32 -18.62
N LEU A 38 14.19 6.26 -17.75
CA LEU A 38 14.32 7.68 -18.05
C LEU A 38 15.78 8.14 -18.18
N ALA A 39 16.75 7.40 -17.62
CA ALA A 39 18.15 7.76 -17.67
C ALA A 39 18.80 7.34 -19.01
N PRO A 40 19.39 8.29 -19.78
CA PRO A 40 20.21 7.96 -20.94
C PRO A 40 21.38 7.02 -20.60
N PRO A 41 21.85 6.18 -21.54
CA PRO A 41 22.95 5.22 -21.33
C PRO A 41 24.28 5.84 -20.86
N THR A 42 24.45 7.15 -21.04
CA THR A 42 25.64 7.94 -20.69
C THR A 42 25.51 8.70 -19.36
N SER A 43 24.40 8.52 -18.63
CA SER A 43 24.14 9.27 -17.41
C SER A 43 24.99 8.74 -16.25
N GLN A 44 25.73 9.63 -15.58
CA GLN A 44 26.49 9.31 -14.36
C GLN A 44 25.63 8.76 -13.20
N VAL A 45 24.31 8.72 -13.35
CA VAL A 45 23.37 8.12 -12.38
C VAL A 45 23.62 6.62 -12.20
N SER A 46 24.04 5.90 -13.26
CA SER A 46 24.41 4.48 -13.15
C SER A 46 25.71 4.25 -12.37
N ALA A 47 26.59 5.27 -12.26
CA ALA A 47 27.80 5.21 -11.45
C ALA A 47 27.54 5.41 -9.94
N HIS A 48 26.35 5.89 -9.57
CA HIS A 48 25.94 6.12 -8.17
C HIS A 48 25.08 4.97 -7.61
N ALA A 49 25.20 3.75 -8.13
CA ALA A 49 24.57 2.57 -7.51
C ALA A 49 24.99 2.37 -6.02
N GLN A 50 26.13 2.95 -5.63
CA GLN A 50 26.65 3.02 -4.25
C GLN A 50 25.86 3.98 -3.35
N ASP A 51 25.08 4.93 -3.90
CA ASP A 51 24.27 5.90 -3.13
C ASP A 51 22.88 5.37 -2.75
N ALA A 52 22.56 4.14 -3.14
CA ALA A 52 21.32 3.44 -2.76
C ALA A 52 21.00 3.51 -1.25
N PRO A 53 21.97 3.48 -0.31
CA PRO A 53 21.71 3.65 1.12
C PRO A 53 21.22 5.06 1.52
N TRP A 54 21.66 6.11 0.80
CA TRP A 54 21.25 7.49 1.08
C TRP A 54 19.85 7.78 0.53
N LEU A 55 19.55 7.28 -0.67
CA LEU A 55 18.19 7.32 -1.23
C LEU A 55 17.20 6.54 -0.34
N PHE A 56 17.61 5.38 0.17
CA PHE A 56 16.87 4.59 1.17
C PHE A 56 16.53 5.44 2.40
N THR A 57 17.53 6.10 2.98
CA THR A 57 17.36 6.89 4.20
C THR A 57 16.44 8.08 3.96
N GLY A 58 16.61 8.77 2.82
CA GLY A 58 15.74 9.87 2.42
C GLY A 58 14.29 9.44 2.20
N LEU A 59 14.06 8.33 1.48
CA LEU A 59 12.72 7.81 1.21
C LEU A 59 12.03 7.33 2.50
N LEU A 60 12.77 6.65 3.39
CA LEU A 60 12.24 6.23 4.68
C LEU A 60 11.88 7.43 5.56
N LEU A 61 12.73 8.46 5.60
CA LEU A 61 12.47 9.69 6.37
C LEU A 61 11.27 10.45 5.82
N LEU A 62 11.13 10.53 4.50
CA LEU A 62 9.94 11.09 3.85
C LEU A 62 8.68 10.27 4.17
N LEU A 63 8.75 8.94 4.12
CA LEU A 63 7.62 8.07 4.50
C LEU A 63 7.20 8.29 5.95
N VAL A 64 8.16 8.37 6.88
CA VAL A 64 7.89 8.68 8.29
C VAL A 64 7.24 10.07 8.41
N ALA A 65 7.76 11.07 7.70
CA ALA A 65 7.18 12.41 7.69
C ALA A 65 5.74 12.43 7.15
N VAL A 66 5.43 11.65 6.10
CA VAL A 66 4.06 11.54 5.57
C VAL A 66 3.14 10.80 6.54
N VAL A 67 3.59 9.71 7.14
CA VAL A 67 2.80 9.00 8.17
C VAL A 67 2.55 9.94 9.36
N ALA A 68 3.54 10.70 9.80
CA ALA A 68 3.39 11.68 10.87
C ALA A 68 2.43 12.83 10.48
N ALA A 69 2.55 13.38 9.27
CA ALA A 69 1.67 14.44 8.77
C ALA A 69 0.22 13.95 8.62
N THR A 70 0.04 12.75 8.06
CA THR A 70 -1.29 12.13 7.94
C THR A 70 -1.89 11.83 9.31
N ILE A 71 -1.11 11.44 10.33
CA ILE A 71 -1.58 11.27 11.71
C ILE A 71 -1.92 12.61 12.37
N SER A 72 -1.10 13.64 12.14
CA SER A 72 -1.26 14.96 12.76
C SER A 72 -2.48 15.72 12.22
N GLU A 73 -2.73 15.68 10.91
CA GLU A 73 -3.81 16.45 10.26
C GLU A 73 -5.19 15.81 10.36
N SER A 74 -5.20 14.50 10.54
CA SER A 74 -6.44 13.74 10.54
C SER A 74 -7.24 13.91 11.83
N GLY A 75 -6.76 14.70 12.79
CA GLY A 75 -7.39 14.87 14.10
C GLY A 75 -7.53 13.52 14.82
N LEU A 76 -6.69 12.55 14.46
CA LEU A 76 -6.76 11.17 14.93
C LEU A 76 -6.46 11.15 16.43
N GLY A 77 -7.51 11.27 17.23
CA GLY A 77 -7.43 11.05 18.67
C GLY A 77 -6.85 9.65 18.96
N PRO A 78 -6.42 9.37 20.21
CA PRO A 78 -5.71 8.14 20.59
C PRO A 78 -6.31 6.83 20.05
N LYS A 79 -7.63 6.78 19.88
CA LYS A 79 -8.39 5.65 19.31
C LYS A 79 -7.97 5.29 17.87
N ALA A 80 -7.64 6.28 17.07
CA ALA A 80 -7.21 6.11 15.70
C ALA A 80 -5.84 5.46 15.57
N VAL A 81 -4.89 5.95 16.37
CA VAL A 81 -3.54 5.40 16.47
C VAL A 81 -3.62 3.97 16.99
N ALA A 82 -4.50 3.71 17.97
CA ALA A 82 -4.78 2.36 18.44
C ALA A 82 -5.34 1.46 17.32
N MET A 83 -6.30 1.93 16.53
CA MET A 83 -6.83 1.20 15.37
C MET A 83 -5.76 0.93 14.32
N LEU A 84 -4.90 1.92 14.02
CA LEU A 84 -3.77 1.78 13.09
C LEU A 84 -2.83 0.68 13.60
N GLY A 85 -2.47 0.73 14.88
CA GLY A 85 -1.60 -0.25 15.53
C GLY A 85 -2.17 -1.66 15.53
N VAL A 86 -3.45 -1.83 15.90
CA VAL A 86 -4.11 -3.16 15.92
C VAL A 86 -4.22 -3.74 14.51
N LEU A 87 -4.64 -2.94 13.52
CA LEU A 87 -4.74 -3.41 12.14
C LEU A 87 -3.37 -3.68 11.53
N ALA A 88 -2.37 -2.86 11.83
CA ALA A 88 -1.00 -3.07 11.38
C ALA A 88 -0.38 -4.33 12.01
N ALA A 89 -0.59 -4.55 13.31
CA ALA A 89 -0.15 -5.78 13.98
C ALA A 89 -0.83 -7.01 13.38
N THR A 90 -2.14 -6.93 13.15
CA THR A 90 -2.91 -8.02 12.52
C THR A 90 -2.38 -8.32 11.12
N GLY A 91 -2.22 -7.29 10.27
CA GLY A 91 -1.71 -7.46 8.92
C GLY A 91 -0.27 -7.97 8.89
N ALA A 92 0.57 -7.51 9.80
CA ALA A 92 1.95 -7.96 9.94
C ALA A 92 2.03 -9.43 10.38
N ALA A 93 1.16 -9.87 11.29
CA ALA A 93 1.07 -11.26 11.72
C ALA A 93 0.52 -12.20 10.64
N LEU A 94 -0.24 -11.69 9.67
CA LEU A 94 -0.76 -12.48 8.54
C LEU A 94 0.29 -12.76 7.47
N ARG A 95 1.37 -11.98 7.37
CA ARG A 95 2.39 -12.15 6.33
C ARG A 95 3.22 -13.44 6.51
N PRO A 96 3.70 -13.81 7.72
CA PRO A 96 4.43 -15.07 7.93
C PRO A 96 3.62 -16.32 7.58
N LEU A 97 2.29 -16.28 7.71
CA LEU A 97 1.41 -17.41 7.35
C LEU A 97 1.50 -17.77 5.86
N GLY A 98 2.00 -16.85 5.04
CA GLY A 98 2.24 -17.01 3.63
C GLY A 98 3.66 -17.28 3.19
N ALA A 99 4.62 -17.07 4.09
CA ALA A 99 6.03 -17.15 3.77
C ALA A 99 6.38 -18.57 3.31
N GLY A 100 6.92 -18.71 2.08
CA GLY A 100 7.33 -20.00 1.51
C GLY A 100 6.26 -20.76 0.74
N THR A 101 5.00 -20.29 0.67
CA THR A 101 3.90 -20.98 -0.03
C THR A 101 3.41 -20.18 -1.23
N ALA A 102 4.17 -20.18 -2.34
CA ALA A 102 3.75 -19.75 -3.68
C ALA A 102 2.73 -18.57 -3.77
N GLY A 103 2.94 -17.51 -2.98
CA GLY A 103 2.09 -16.31 -3.00
C GLY A 103 0.85 -16.31 -2.11
N ILE A 104 0.67 -17.26 -1.18
CA ILE A 104 -0.46 -17.20 -0.23
C ILE A 104 -0.25 -16.02 0.73
N GLU A 105 -0.76 -14.83 0.44
CA GLU A 105 -0.50 -13.64 1.26
C GLU A 105 -1.80 -13.00 1.80
N PRO A 106 -2.35 -13.50 2.93
CA PRO A 106 -3.63 -13.01 3.50
C PRO A 106 -3.59 -11.53 3.92
N MET A 107 -2.40 -10.97 4.11
CA MET A 107 -2.19 -9.56 4.41
C MET A 107 -2.86 -8.65 3.36
N PHE A 108 -2.75 -8.97 2.08
CA PHE A 108 -3.29 -8.13 0.98
C PHE A 108 -4.81 -8.04 1.04
N PHE A 109 -5.48 -9.15 1.34
CA PHE A 109 -6.92 -9.18 1.59
C PHE A 109 -7.32 -8.19 2.69
N LEU A 110 -6.65 -8.23 3.84
CA LEU A 110 -6.97 -7.33 4.96
C LEU A 110 -6.73 -5.87 4.58
N MET A 111 -5.67 -5.58 3.83
CA MET A 111 -5.33 -4.23 3.38
C MET A 111 -6.37 -3.66 2.40
N VAL A 112 -6.86 -4.44 1.42
CA VAL A 112 -7.94 -4.00 0.51
C VAL A 112 -9.17 -3.58 1.29
N LEU A 113 -9.63 -4.42 2.22
CA LEU A 113 -10.84 -4.14 3.01
C LEU A 113 -10.63 -2.96 3.96
N SER A 114 -9.45 -2.85 4.57
CA SER A 114 -9.13 -1.77 5.51
C SER A 114 -9.03 -0.43 4.78
N GLY A 115 -8.33 -0.37 3.65
CA GLY A 115 -8.26 0.82 2.81
C GLY A 115 -9.65 1.27 2.35
N ARG A 116 -10.50 0.32 1.93
CA ARG A 116 -11.89 0.62 1.55
C ARG A 116 -12.70 1.28 2.66
N VAL A 117 -12.54 0.82 3.91
CA VAL A 117 -13.36 1.30 5.04
C VAL A 117 -12.79 2.56 5.69
N LEU A 118 -11.46 2.67 5.76
CA LEU A 118 -10.76 3.74 6.50
C LEU A 118 -10.40 4.93 5.59
N GLY A 119 -10.44 4.74 4.28
CA GLY A 119 -10.17 5.77 3.28
C GLY A 119 -8.69 5.85 2.88
N PRO A 120 -8.37 6.71 1.90
CA PRO A 120 -7.07 6.71 1.22
C PRO A 120 -5.90 7.10 2.11
N GLY A 121 -6.00 8.19 2.89
CA GLY A 121 -4.90 8.64 3.75
C GLY A 121 -4.55 7.66 4.85
N PHE A 122 -5.57 7.20 5.59
CA PHE A 122 -5.39 6.17 6.60
C PHE A 122 -4.93 4.85 5.97
N GLY A 123 -5.45 4.50 4.79
CA GLY A 123 -5.03 3.33 4.03
C GLY A 123 -3.55 3.37 3.68
N PHE A 124 -3.03 4.50 3.18
CA PHE A 124 -1.61 4.65 2.89
C PHE A 124 -0.75 4.42 4.14
N ALA A 125 -1.07 5.11 5.23
CA ALA A 125 -0.34 4.98 6.50
C ALA A 125 -0.42 3.54 7.03
N LEU A 126 -1.60 2.93 7.00
CA LEU A 126 -1.81 1.55 7.40
C LEU A 126 -0.93 0.60 6.57
N GLY A 127 -0.95 0.70 5.25
CA GLY A 127 -0.14 -0.14 4.38
C GLY A 127 1.35 -0.02 4.67
N ALA A 128 1.86 1.20 4.81
CA ALA A 128 3.26 1.47 5.11
C ALA A 128 3.67 0.93 6.49
N VAL A 129 2.89 1.24 7.54
CA VAL A 129 3.17 0.81 8.92
C VAL A 129 3.05 -0.71 9.07
N THR A 130 2.05 -1.33 8.43
CA THR A 130 1.89 -2.80 8.44
C THR A 130 3.09 -3.48 7.81
N MET A 131 3.56 -2.97 6.66
CA MET A 131 4.73 -3.53 5.99
C MET A 131 6.00 -3.39 6.84
N PHE A 132 6.20 -2.21 7.42
CA PHE A 132 7.32 -1.94 8.32
C PHE A 132 7.32 -2.87 9.54
N ALA A 133 6.19 -2.95 10.24
CA ALA A 133 6.02 -3.84 11.38
C ALA A 133 6.26 -5.30 11.00
N SER A 134 5.77 -5.72 9.83
CA SER A 134 6.00 -7.08 9.33
C SER A 134 7.46 -7.36 9.04
N ALA A 135 8.19 -6.41 8.46
CA ALA A 135 9.62 -6.55 8.20
C ALA A 135 10.42 -6.69 9.49
N LEU A 136 10.05 -5.96 10.55
CA LEU A 136 10.64 -6.13 11.88
C LEU A 136 10.38 -7.53 12.44
N LEU A 137 9.12 -8.02 12.34
CA LEU A 137 8.75 -9.34 12.86
C LEU A 137 9.46 -10.49 12.14
N THR A 138 9.70 -10.38 10.84
CA THR A 138 10.34 -11.44 10.05
C THR A 138 11.85 -11.26 9.87
N GLY A 139 12.45 -10.24 10.49
CA GLY A 139 13.86 -9.88 10.27
C GLY A 139 14.16 -9.44 8.83
N GLY A 140 13.15 -9.01 8.07
CA GLY A 140 13.23 -8.62 6.66
C GLY A 140 13.58 -7.15 6.42
N VAL A 141 14.21 -6.49 7.40
CA VAL A 141 14.62 -5.09 7.28
C VAL A 141 15.82 -5.00 6.32
N GLY A 142 15.64 -4.28 5.22
CA GLY A 142 16.69 -4.11 4.22
C GLY A 142 16.40 -2.96 3.25
N PRO A 143 17.28 -2.72 2.27
CA PRO A 143 17.16 -1.59 1.33
C PRO A 143 15.88 -1.58 0.50
N TRP A 144 15.26 -2.75 0.27
CA TRP A 144 13.98 -2.90 -0.43
C TRP A 144 12.76 -2.48 0.40
N MET A 145 12.91 -2.34 1.72
CA MET A 145 11.79 -2.18 2.65
C MET A 145 11.00 -0.87 2.43
N PRO A 146 11.61 0.31 2.18
CA PRO A 146 10.85 1.51 1.86
C PRO A 146 9.99 1.37 0.60
N PHE A 147 10.48 0.65 -0.42
CA PHE A 147 9.69 0.36 -1.63
C PHE A 147 8.52 -0.57 -1.31
N GLN A 148 8.71 -1.58 -0.44
CA GLN A 148 7.61 -2.42 0.04
C GLN A 148 6.58 -1.61 0.84
N MET A 149 7.03 -0.71 1.72
CA MET A 149 6.15 0.17 2.52
C MET A 149 5.34 1.09 1.61
N LEU A 150 6.01 1.73 0.65
CA LEU A 150 5.39 2.63 -0.31
C LEU A 150 4.39 1.89 -1.20
N SER A 151 4.78 0.76 -1.77
CA SER A 151 3.93 -0.06 -2.64
C SER A 151 2.70 -0.58 -1.91
N MET A 152 2.87 -1.02 -0.66
CA MET A 152 1.75 -1.44 0.19
C MET A 152 0.86 -0.25 0.60
N GLY A 153 1.47 0.90 0.84
CA GLY A 153 0.77 2.16 1.08
C GLY A 153 -0.12 2.52 -0.12
N TRP A 154 0.42 2.53 -1.33
CA TRP A 154 -0.34 2.76 -2.57
C TRP A 154 -1.43 1.71 -2.79
N PHE A 155 -1.12 0.44 -2.61
CA PHE A 155 -2.07 -0.67 -2.71
C PHE A 155 -3.27 -0.47 -1.76
N THR A 156 -3.01 -0.06 -0.52
CA THR A 156 -4.07 0.14 0.48
C THR A 156 -4.82 1.45 0.26
N MET A 157 -4.12 2.51 -0.13
CA MET A 157 -4.68 3.81 -0.48
C MET A 157 -5.65 3.72 -1.66
N GLY A 158 -5.28 3.00 -2.73
CA GLY A 158 -6.09 2.86 -3.93
C GLY A 158 -7.45 2.19 -3.64
N ALA A 159 -7.50 1.24 -2.71
CA ALA A 159 -8.77 0.64 -2.27
C ALA A 159 -9.70 1.68 -1.61
N GLY A 160 -9.12 2.67 -0.93
CA GLY A 160 -9.84 3.80 -0.35
C GLY A 160 -10.31 4.84 -1.36
N LEU A 161 -9.69 4.90 -2.54
CA LEU A 161 -10.08 5.79 -3.65
C LEU A 161 -11.20 5.22 -4.53
N LEU A 162 -11.57 3.94 -4.34
CA LEU A 162 -12.60 3.28 -5.13
C LEU A 162 -13.97 3.97 -5.01
N PRO A 163 -14.75 4.03 -6.11
CA PRO A 163 -16.00 4.78 -6.17
C PRO A 163 -17.09 4.25 -5.21
N GLY A 164 -18.06 5.12 -4.96
CA GLY A 164 -19.26 4.84 -4.16
C GLY A 164 -19.04 4.27 -2.75
N PRO A 165 -18.14 4.82 -1.91
CA PRO A 165 -17.93 4.37 -0.52
C PRO A 165 -19.21 4.21 0.31
N ASP A 166 -20.14 5.12 0.13
CA ASP A 166 -21.42 5.13 0.86
C ASP A 166 -22.55 4.41 0.12
N ARG A 167 -22.45 4.27 -1.21
CA ARG A 167 -23.56 3.84 -2.08
C ARG A 167 -23.44 2.38 -2.55
N LEU A 168 -22.22 1.92 -2.84
CA LEU A 168 -21.96 0.54 -3.26
C LEU A 168 -21.83 -0.34 -2.02
N ARG A 169 -22.76 -1.30 -1.87
CA ARG A 169 -22.79 -2.28 -0.78
C ARG A 169 -23.18 -3.67 -1.30
N GLY A 170 -22.86 -4.70 -0.54
CA GLY A 170 -23.19 -6.08 -0.88
C GLY A 170 -22.31 -6.62 -2.02
N ARG A 171 -22.90 -7.42 -2.92
CA ARG A 171 -22.13 -8.15 -3.95
C ARG A 171 -21.35 -7.23 -4.89
N GLY A 172 -21.91 -6.10 -5.30
CA GLY A 172 -21.22 -5.16 -6.18
C GLY A 172 -19.96 -4.55 -5.56
N GLU A 173 -19.98 -4.32 -4.25
CA GLU A 173 -18.78 -3.89 -3.52
C GLU A 173 -17.72 -5.00 -3.46
N LEU A 174 -18.12 -6.25 -3.22
CA LEU A 174 -17.17 -7.36 -3.19
C LEU A 174 -16.51 -7.60 -4.55
N VAL A 175 -17.27 -7.53 -5.64
CA VAL A 175 -16.75 -7.68 -7.00
C VAL A 175 -15.75 -6.56 -7.32
N LEU A 176 -16.07 -5.33 -6.95
CA LEU A 176 -15.17 -4.19 -7.11
C LEU A 176 -13.86 -4.39 -6.33
N LEU A 177 -13.95 -4.81 -5.06
CA LEU A 177 -12.79 -5.04 -4.20
C LEU A 177 -11.96 -6.24 -4.65
N ALA A 178 -12.61 -7.30 -5.13
CA ALA A 178 -11.92 -8.46 -5.68
C ALA A 178 -11.19 -8.10 -6.99
N GLY A 179 -11.85 -7.41 -7.91
CA GLY A 179 -11.23 -6.95 -9.16
C GLY A 179 -10.08 -5.98 -8.91
N TYR A 180 -10.27 -5.02 -8.00
CA TYR A 180 -9.21 -4.13 -7.56
C TYR A 180 -8.05 -4.90 -6.92
N GLY A 181 -8.33 -5.77 -5.94
CA GLY A 181 -7.31 -6.53 -5.23
C GLY A 181 -6.50 -7.44 -6.14
N PHE A 182 -7.14 -8.04 -7.15
CA PHE A 182 -6.49 -8.84 -8.19
C PHE A 182 -5.49 -7.98 -8.97
N LEU A 183 -5.95 -6.89 -9.59
CA LEU A 183 -5.11 -6.02 -10.41
C LEU A 183 -4.00 -5.34 -9.60
N ALA A 184 -4.34 -4.88 -8.40
CA ALA A 184 -3.41 -4.22 -7.51
C ALA A 184 -2.33 -5.17 -6.95
N ALA A 185 -2.62 -6.48 -6.82
CA ALA A 185 -1.62 -7.47 -6.43
C ALA A 185 -0.54 -7.65 -7.50
N PHE A 186 -0.93 -7.66 -8.78
CA PHE A 186 0.02 -7.64 -9.90
C PHE A 186 0.78 -6.32 -9.99
N ALA A 187 0.11 -5.19 -9.76
CA ALA A 187 0.76 -3.88 -9.74
C ALA A 187 1.82 -3.81 -8.62
N TYR A 188 1.51 -4.33 -7.43
CA TYR A 188 2.48 -4.44 -6.34
C TYR A 188 3.70 -5.27 -6.75
N GLY A 189 3.50 -6.47 -7.32
CA GLY A 189 4.60 -7.32 -7.80
C GLY A 189 5.45 -6.64 -8.87
N THR A 190 4.80 -5.96 -9.82
CA THR A 190 5.46 -5.21 -10.89
C THR A 190 6.35 -4.10 -10.32
N VAL A 191 5.83 -3.30 -9.38
CA VAL A 191 6.61 -2.26 -8.72
C VAL A 191 7.80 -2.86 -7.95
N MET A 192 7.58 -3.97 -7.25
CA MET A 192 8.63 -4.65 -6.50
C MET A 192 9.72 -5.24 -7.42
N ASN A 193 9.37 -5.71 -8.61
CA ASN A 193 10.33 -6.17 -9.61
C ASN A 193 11.12 -5.00 -10.22
N MET A 194 10.46 -3.87 -10.44
CA MET A 194 11.07 -2.66 -11.01
C MET A 194 12.18 -2.10 -10.15
N GLN A 195 12.14 -2.32 -8.83
CA GLN A 195 13.24 -1.92 -7.93
C GLN A 195 14.52 -2.75 -8.20
N GLY A 196 14.39 -4.02 -8.57
CA GLY A 196 15.49 -4.99 -8.58
C GLY A 196 16.04 -5.27 -9.97
N TRP A 197 15.15 -5.28 -10.96
CA TRP A 197 15.47 -5.52 -12.37
C TRP A 197 16.60 -4.65 -12.93
N PRO A 198 16.69 -3.33 -12.64
CA PRO A 198 17.76 -2.46 -13.14
C PRO A 198 19.18 -2.86 -12.70
N TYR A 199 19.29 -3.65 -11.63
CA TYR A 199 20.56 -4.07 -11.05
C TYR A 199 20.97 -5.49 -11.47
N LEU A 200 20.20 -6.14 -12.33
CA LEU A 200 20.61 -7.42 -12.92
C LEU A 200 21.81 -7.20 -13.84
N ASP A 201 22.74 -8.15 -13.81
CA ASP A 201 23.87 -8.18 -14.73
C ASP A 201 23.36 -8.25 -16.18
N PRO A 202 23.63 -7.22 -17.03
CA PRO A 202 23.17 -7.18 -18.42
C PRO A 202 23.62 -8.39 -19.24
N ASP A 203 24.80 -8.94 -18.93
CA ASP A 203 25.37 -10.08 -19.67
C ASP A 203 24.93 -11.43 -19.09
N GLY A 204 24.27 -11.43 -17.93
CA GLY A 204 23.89 -12.64 -17.19
C GLY A 204 22.62 -13.34 -17.70
N SER A 205 21.73 -12.64 -18.43
CA SER A 205 20.45 -13.22 -18.88
C SER A 205 19.76 -12.41 -19.99
N PRO A 206 19.05 -13.06 -20.94
CA PRO A 206 18.31 -12.35 -22.00
C PRO A 206 17.14 -11.48 -21.50
N ILE A 207 16.72 -11.63 -20.24
CA ILE A 207 15.67 -10.82 -19.60
C ILE A 207 16.24 -9.67 -18.75
N ALA A 208 17.57 -9.52 -18.69
CA ALA A 208 18.25 -8.42 -17.99
C ALA A 208 18.08 -7.08 -18.75
N PRO A 209 18.24 -5.93 -18.08
CA PRO A 209 18.25 -4.63 -18.75
C PRO A 209 19.41 -4.54 -19.75
N ASP A 210 19.14 -3.96 -20.91
CA ASP A 210 20.14 -3.73 -21.95
C ASP A 210 20.34 -2.23 -22.14
N PRO A 211 21.51 -1.68 -21.75
CA PRO A 211 21.80 -0.26 -21.87
C PRO A 211 21.82 0.27 -23.31
N GLN A 212 22.01 -0.61 -24.30
CA GLN A 212 22.07 -0.23 -25.72
C GLN A 212 20.70 -0.33 -26.40
N ALA A 213 19.71 -0.94 -25.76
CA ALA A 213 18.38 -1.10 -26.31
C ALA A 213 17.46 0.09 -26.01
N GLY A 214 16.55 0.36 -26.95
CA GLY A 214 15.53 1.40 -26.79
C GLY A 214 14.52 1.07 -25.66
N PRO A 215 13.73 2.08 -25.21
CA PRO A 215 12.79 1.92 -24.08
C PRO A 215 11.78 0.78 -24.25
N LEU A 216 11.28 0.57 -25.47
CA LEU A 216 10.29 -0.48 -25.76
C LEU A 216 10.89 -1.89 -25.63
N ALA A 217 12.14 -2.08 -26.06
CA ALA A 217 12.83 -3.36 -25.94
C ALA A 217 13.13 -3.68 -24.46
N ASN A 218 13.53 -2.67 -23.68
CA ASN A 218 13.70 -2.82 -22.24
C ASN A 218 12.38 -3.08 -21.51
N LEU A 219 11.27 -2.48 -21.95
CA LEU A 219 9.94 -2.80 -21.43
C LEU A 219 9.57 -4.27 -21.70
N ALA A 220 9.85 -4.79 -22.90
CA ALA A 220 9.60 -6.19 -23.23
C ALA A 220 10.45 -7.15 -22.35
N ARG A 221 11.72 -6.83 -22.14
CA ARG A 221 12.61 -7.59 -21.24
C ARG A 221 12.13 -7.55 -19.78
N PHE A 222 11.67 -6.38 -19.31
CA PHE A 222 11.08 -6.24 -17.98
C PHE A 222 9.80 -7.06 -17.82
N VAL A 223 8.90 -7.05 -18.81
CA VAL A 223 7.71 -7.91 -18.80
C VAL A 223 8.10 -9.39 -18.77
N ALA A 224 9.08 -9.81 -19.58
CA ALA A 224 9.59 -11.18 -19.56
C ALA A 224 10.18 -11.55 -18.18
N TYR A 225 10.89 -10.61 -17.54
CA TYR A 225 11.40 -10.78 -16.17
C TYR A 225 10.27 -10.99 -15.16
N CYS A 226 9.23 -10.13 -15.17
CA CYS A 226 8.06 -10.29 -14.29
C CYS A 226 7.37 -11.64 -14.51
N LEU A 227 7.18 -12.05 -15.76
CA LEU A 227 6.56 -13.32 -16.11
C LEU A 227 7.39 -14.52 -15.63
N ALA A 228 8.70 -14.46 -15.77
CA ALA A 228 9.60 -15.55 -15.41
C ALA A 228 9.82 -15.67 -13.89
N THR A 229 9.82 -14.56 -13.16
CA THR A 229 10.28 -14.52 -11.76
C THR A 229 9.18 -14.31 -10.73
N SER A 230 8.12 -13.55 -11.05
CA SER A 230 7.10 -13.16 -10.07
C SER A 230 5.69 -13.63 -10.39
N LEU A 231 5.39 -14.07 -11.62
CA LEU A 231 4.03 -14.41 -12.03
C LEU A 231 3.33 -15.38 -11.08
N GLY A 232 4.01 -16.45 -10.66
CA GLY A 232 3.44 -17.44 -9.74
C GLY A 232 3.11 -16.83 -8.37
N TRP A 233 4.00 -15.99 -7.85
CA TRP A 233 3.81 -15.30 -6.57
C TRP A 233 2.68 -14.26 -6.63
N ASP A 234 2.65 -13.47 -7.71
CA ASP A 234 1.66 -12.43 -7.91
C ASP A 234 0.27 -13.01 -8.16
N LEU A 235 0.18 -14.11 -8.93
CA LEU A 235 -1.05 -14.84 -9.15
C LEU A 235 -1.57 -15.48 -7.86
N GLY A 236 -0.69 -16.15 -7.09
CA GLY A 236 -1.06 -16.72 -5.79
C GLY A 236 -1.66 -15.66 -4.86
N ARG A 237 -0.99 -14.50 -4.76
CA ARG A 237 -1.44 -13.36 -3.95
C ARG A 237 -2.77 -12.82 -4.44
N ALA A 238 -2.92 -12.63 -5.75
CA ALA A 238 -4.14 -12.12 -6.36
C ALA A 238 -5.32 -13.06 -6.12
N VAL A 239 -5.13 -14.37 -6.32
CA VAL A 239 -6.16 -15.39 -6.10
C VAL A 239 -6.57 -15.46 -4.63
N VAL A 240 -5.60 -15.53 -3.70
CA VAL A 240 -5.92 -15.55 -2.26
C VAL A 240 -6.64 -14.28 -1.84
N THR A 241 -6.22 -13.12 -2.35
CA THR A 241 -6.90 -11.84 -2.10
C THR A 241 -8.36 -11.88 -2.57
N VAL A 242 -8.61 -12.38 -3.78
CA VAL A 242 -9.96 -12.52 -4.34
C VAL A 242 -10.80 -13.51 -3.53
N VAL A 243 -10.27 -14.71 -3.26
CA VAL A 243 -10.97 -15.78 -2.55
C VAL A 243 -11.37 -15.31 -1.15
N LEU A 244 -10.45 -14.72 -0.40
CA LEU A 244 -10.74 -14.21 0.94
C LEU A 244 -11.70 -13.01 0.88
N THR A 245 -11.58 -12.13 -0.13
CA THR A 245 -12.51 -11.00 -0.32
C THR A 245 -13.92 -11.48 -0.56
N VAL A 246 -14.13 -12.51 -1.38
CA VAL A 246 -15.47 -13.02 -1.68
C VAL A 246 -16.04 -13.83 -0.51
N THR A 247 -15.23 -14.62 0.18
CA THR A 247 -15.69 -15.51 1.25
C THR A 247 -15.82 -14.82 2.61
N LEU A 248 -14.78 -14.11 3.05
CA LEU A 248 -14.70 -13.46 4.36
C LEU A 248 -15.01 -11.96 4.32
N GLY A 249 -14.94 -11.35 3.13
CA GLY A 249 -15.16 -9.90 2.96
C GLY A 249 -16.44 -9.36 3.59
N PRO A 250 -17.62 -10.01 3.47
CA PRO A 250 -18.84 -9.51 4.12
C PRO A 250 -18.71 -9.37 5.63
N ALA A 251 -18.13 -10.37 6.29
CA ALA A 251 -17.96 -10.40 7.74
C ALA A 251 -16.93 -9.34 8.19
N ILE A 252 -15.78 -9.29 7.51
CA ILE A 252 -14.70 -8.37 7.84
C ILE A 252 -15.10 -6.92 7.55
N LEU A 253 -15.73 -6.62 6.41
CA LEU A 253 -16.24 -5.28 6.11
C LEU A 253 -17.25 -4.83 7.17
N LYS A 254 -18.16 -5.71 7.62
CA LYS A 254 -19.13 -5.40 8.67
C LYS A 254 -18.43 -5.10 10.01
N ALA A 255 -17.44 -5.92 10.38
CA ALA A 255 -16.65 -5.75 11.59
C ALA A 255 -15.85 -4.44 11.57
N LEU A 256 -15.10 -4.18 10.49
CA LEU A 256 -14.32 -2.95 10.31
C LEU A 256 -15.22 -1.72 10.38
N ARG A 257 -16.33 -1.69 9.64
CA ARG A 257 -17.28 -0.56 9.66
C ARG A 257 -17.90 -0.33 11.04
N ARG A 258 -18.13 -1.39 11.81
CA ARG A 258 -18.62 -1.29 13.18
C ARG A 258 -17.56 -0.72 14.12
N ALA A 259 -16.31 -1.16 13.99
CA ALA A 259 -15.19 -0.63 14.75
C ALA A 259 -14.96 0.87 14.45
N THR A 260 -14.94 1.25 13.16
CA THR A 260 -14.78 2.64 12.73
C THR A 260 -15.90 3.54 13.23
N ARG A 261 -17.16 3.08 13.22
CA ARG A 261 -18.28 3.86 13.78
C ARG A 261 -18.16 4.07 15.30
N ARG A 262 -17.75 3.04 16.03
CA ARG A 262 -17.57 3.12 17.50
C ARG A 262 -16.37 3.95 17.91
N ALA A 263 -15.37 4.06 17.05
CA ALA A 263 -14.19 4.87 17.30
C ALA A 263 -14.51 6.39 17.37
N ALA A 264 -15.68 6.85 16.87
CA ALA A 264 -16.18 8.22 16.99
C ALA A 264 -15.07 9.28 16.80
N PHE A 265 -14.51 9.33 15.59
CA PHE A 265 -13.42 10.24 15.21
C PHE A 265 -13.79 11.73 15.30
N GLU A 266 -15.06 12.07 15.57
CA GLU A 266 -15.57 13.45 15.55
C GLU A 266 -16.26 13.88 16.86
N SER A 267 -16.28 13.10 17.96
CA SER A 267 -16.85 13.62 19.22
C SER A 267 -15.82 14.48 19.96
N PRO A 268 -16.01 15.80 20.08
CA PRO A 268 -15.24 16.61 21.01
C PRO A 268 -15.50 16.06 22.42
N VAL A 269 -14.45 15.92 23.22
CA VAL A 269 -14.62 15.68 24.66
C VAL A 269 -15.14 17.00 25.24
N THR A 270 -16.45 17.13 25.39
CA THR A 270 -17.04 18.22 26.16
C THR A 270 -16.92 17.84 27.63
N PHE A 271 -16.02 18.51 28.35
CA PHE A 271 -16.11 18.56 29.80
C PHE A 271 -17.19 19.59 30.12
N ASP A 272 -18.35 19.12 30.59
CA ASP A 272 -19.29 20.04 31.23
C ASP A 272 -18.59 20.59 32.48
N ALA A 273 -18.55 21.92 32.60
CA ALA A 273 -18.06 22.56 33.81
C ALA A 273 -18.98 22.13 34.98
N PRO A 274 -18.44 21.91 36.20
CA PRO A 274 -19.27 21.66 37.36
C PRO A 274 -20.24 22.84 37.52
N THR A 275 -21.53 22.56 37.61
CA THR A 275 -22.51 23.57 38.02
C THR A 275 -22.31 23.85 39.50
N GLU A 276 -21.53 24.88 39.83
CA GLU A 276 -21.56 25.59 41.12
C GLU A 276 -21.38 27.09 40.91
#